data_AF-A0A9W8JR48-F1
#
_entry.id   AF-A0A9W8JR48-F1
#
_cell.length_a   1.000
_cell.length_b   1.000
_cell.length_c   1.000
_cell.angle_alpha   90.00
_cell.angle_beta   90.00
_cell.angle_gamma   90.00
#
_symmetry.space_group_name_H-M   'P 1'
#
loop_
_entity.id
_entity.type
_entity.pdbx_description
1 polymer ?
#
loop_
_entity_poly.entity_id
_entity_poly.type
_entity_poly.pdbx_seq_one_letter_code
_entity_poly.pdbx_strand_id
1 'polypeptide(L)'
;MFAAHAPRLRHFQTHNCLIDLSQKIFNGLTVLVIDNMQFIPIPQLLSMLRHMKLLEKLHVTRTPENVLLPSNFPISPDILEVHLLNLSELMISASMSVCATMMQGLVLPSSCSVVINAQNAYHEGRDLTILLRRMQEILSIWKCDPLTGRQSLLLSASEIIYTLQGPREDGRCHRDHPYISLALSWHKRQTKVETLYKLFPLVAYTFSFCLMAPDALGLLVSADVPCDVTHTFITFEPLLRARNADDDDVVLPYMGDITFAGVNFADDARRYWRRLLKILKFRERVGSPIHEVDFVHCVGELEQREDIERRFGVMVKINGEDRSTCTSGDSDESDSDGEDSDYTVQALSDVEDF
;
A
#
# COMPACT_ATOMS: atom_id res chain seq x y z
N MET A 1 34.84 -20.02 -9.05
CA MET A 1 35.28 -18.73 -8.48
C MET A 1 35.37 -18.74 -6.95
N PHE A 2 34.90 -19.78 -6.23
CA PHE A 2 35.26 -20.02 -4.82
C PHE A 2 35.68 -21.48 -4.66
N ALA A 3 36.67 -21.75 -3.81
CA ALA A 3 37.13 -23.12 -3.51
C ALA A 3 36.14 -23.87 -2.60
N ALA A 4 34.85 -23.88 -2.99
CA ALA A 4 33.71 -24.52 -2.33
C ALA A 4 33.44 -24.11 -0.87
N HIS A 5 34.17 -23.14 -0.30
CA HIS A 5 34.03 -22.76 1.11
C HIS A 5 34.15 -21.25 1.30
N ALA A 6 33.06 -20.61 1.75
CA ALA A 6 33.02 -19.23 2.20
C ALA A 6 32.10 -19.12 3.42
N PRO A 7 32.54 -19.55 4.62
CA PRO A 7 31.68 -19.65 5.80
C PRO A 7 31.22 -18.28 6.34
N ARG A 8 31.88 -17.20 5.88
CA ARG A 8 31.53 -15.81 6.21
C ARG A 8 30.64 -15.14 5.15
N LEU A 9 30.28 -15.85 4.07
CA LEU A 9 29.37 -15.31 3.06
C LEU A 9 27.97 -15.22 3.65
N ARG A 10 27.53 -13.99 3.95
CA ARG A 10 26.19 -13.70 4.49
C ARG A 10 25.27 -13.05 3.48
N HIS A 11 25.84 -12.29 2.55
CA HIS A 11 25.09 -11.50 1.56
C HIS A 11 25.51 -11.95 0.16
N PHE A 12 24.53 -12.28 -0.67
CA PHE A 12 24.77 -12.62 -2.06
C PHE A 12 23.73 -11.95 -2.95
N GLN A 13 24.21 -11.17 -3.90
CA GLN A 13 23.39 -10.53 -4.91
C GLN A 13 23.88 -10.94 -6.30
N THR A 14 22.95 -11.25 -7.18
CA THR A 14 23.23 -11.57 -8.57
C THR A 14 22.24 -10.89 -9.49
N HIS A 15 22.70 -10.46 -10.66
CA HIS A 15 21.88 -9.90 -11.72
C HIS A 15 22.14 -10.65 -13.03
N ASN A 16 21.10 -11.24 -13.63
CA ASN A 16 21.15 -11.92 -14.92
C ASN A 16 22.31 -12.94 -15.05
N CYS A 17 22.59 -13.70 -13.98
CA CYS A 17 23.68 -14.68 -13.97
C CYS A 17 23.17 -16.08 -13.60
N LEU A 18 23.65 -17.09 -14.33
CA LEU A 18 23.39 -18.50 -14.04
C LEU A 18 24.32 -18.95 -12.90
N ILE A 19 23.77 -19.11 -11.70
CA ILE A 19 24.48 -19.58 -10.52
C ILE A 19 23.77 -20.80 -9.95
N ASP A 20 24.53 -21.84 -9.65
CA ASP A 20 24.04 -22.99 -8.92
C ASP A 20 24.03 -22.69 -7.41
N LEU A 21 22.86 -22.29 -6.90
CA LEU A 21 22.65 -21.98 -5.49
C LEU A 21 22.57 -23.23 -4.59
N SER A 22 22.68 -24.44 -5.14
CA SER A 22 22.67 -25.69 -4.35
C SER A 22 23.99 -25.95 -3.62
N GLN A 23 25.04 -25.20 -3.94
CA GLN A 23 26.35 -25.36 -3.33
C GLN A 23 26.36 -24.97 -1.85
N LYS A 24 27.06 -25.75 -1.02
CA LYS A 24 27.17 -25.55 0.45
C LYS A 24 27.70 -24.17 0.85
N ILE A 25 28.38 -23.47 -0.05
CA ILE A 25 28.88 -22.11 0.16
C ILE A 25 27.75 -21.12 0.50
N PHE A 26 26.52 -21.38 0.07
CA PHE A 26 25.36 -20.52 0.28
C PHE A 26 24.53 -20.86 1.53
N ASN A 27 24.84 -21.95 2.24
CA ASN A 27 24.06 -22.36 3.42
C ASN A 27 24.06 -21.32 4.55
N GLY A 28 25.10 -20.48 4.60
CA GLY A 28 25.28 -19.44 5.61
C GLY A 28 24.65 -18.08 5.25
N LEU A 29 23.98 -17.96 4.11
CA LEU A 29 23.38 -16.70 3.67
C LEU A 29 22.26 -16.24 4.60
N THR A 30 22.28 -14.95 4.91
CA THR A 30 21.21 -14.21 5.56
C THR A 30 20.46 -13.34 4.55
N VAL A 31 21.12 -12.89 3.48
CA VAL A 31 20.51 -12.06 2.43
C VAL A 31 20.81 -12.64 1.05
N LEU A 32 19.73 -12.88 0.29
CA LEU A 32 19.79 -13.35 -1.08
C LEU A 32 18.96 -12.44 -1.98
N VAL A 33 19.63 -11.80 -2.93
CA VAL A 33 19.00 -10.95 -3.94
C VAL A 33 19.28 -11.53 -5.33
N ILE A 34 18.21 -11.86 -6.05
CA ILE A 34 18.26 -12.48 -7.37
C ILE A 34 17.49 -11.59 -8.33
N ASP A 35 18.22 -10.84 -9.16
CA ASP A 35 17.63 -9.94 -10.13
C ASP A 35 17.73 -10.50 -11.54
N ASN A 36 16.61 -10.39 -12.27
CA ASN A 36 16.48 -10.77 -13.67
C ASN A 36 16.93 -12.22 -13.96
N MET A 37 16.63 -13.16 -13.06
CA MET A 37 17.03 -14.56 -13.23
C MET A 37 15.99 -15.33 -14.04
N GLN A 38 16.17 -15.36 -15.36
CA GLN A 38 15.26 -16.04 -16.28
C GLN A 38 15.52 -17.55 -16.40
N PHE A 39 16.71 -18.03 -15.97
CA PHE A 39 17.20 -19.36 -16.32
C PHE A 39 16.84 -20.49 -15.34
N ILE A 40 16.48 -20.18 -14.09
CA ILE A 40 16.22 -21.20 -13.06
C ILE A 40 14.71 -21.41 -12.91
N PRO A 41 14.15 -22.60 -13.15
CA PRO A 41 12.75 -22.89 -12.84
C PRO A 41 12.43 -22.65 -11.35
N ILE A 42 11.23 -22.13 -11.05
CA ILE A 42 10.85 -21.84 -9.65
C ILE A 42 10.91 -23.06 -8.72
N PRO A 43 10.48 -24.28 -9.13
CA PRO A 43 10.64 -25.47 -8.29
C PRO A 43 12.10 -25.76 -7.94
N GLN A 44 13.03 -25.51 -8.87
CA GLN A 44 14.45 -25.69 -8.63
C GLN A 44 14.99 -24.63 -7.67
N LEU A 45 14.57 -23.36 -7.82
CA LEU A 45 14.93 -22.30 -6.90
C LEU A 45 14.44 -22.62 -5.47
N LEU A 46 13.20 -23.08 -5.32
CA LEU A 46 12.64 -23.51 -4.03
C LEU A 46 13.48 -24.64 -3.40
N SER A 47 13.86 -25.65 -4.19
CA SER A 47 14.74 -26.73 -3.74
C SER A 47 16.10 -26.21 -3.23
N MET A 48 16.69 -25.22 -3.90
CA MET A 48 17.93 -24.57 -3.47
C MET A 48 17.75 -23.79 -2.16
N LEU A 49 16.66 -23.02 -2.03
CA LEU A 49 16.34 -22.25 -0.82
C LEU A 49 16.16 -23.13 0.41
N ARG A 50 15.76 -24.40 0.25
CA ARG A 50 15.56 -25.35 1.36
C ARG A 50 16.78 -25.47 2.27
N HIS A 51 17.99 -25.30 1.73
CA HIS A 51 19.25 -25.43 2.45
C HIS A 51 19.72 -24.13 3.12
N MET A 52 19.04 -23.00 2.89
CA MET A 52 19.39 -21.67 3.40
C MET A 52 18.58 -21.33 4.66
N LYS A 53 18.81 -22.08 5.75
CA LYS A 53 18.02 -21.95 6.99
C LYS A 53 18.23 -20.62 7.74
N LEU A 54 19.32 -19.92 7.46
CA LEU A 54 19.64 -18.64 8.09
C LEU A 54 19.13 -17.44 7.29
N LEU A 55 18.37 -17.67 6.22
CA LEU A 55 17.93 -16.59 5.34
C LEU A 55 16.92 -15.67 6.05
N GLU A 56 17.28 -14.40 6.13
CA GLU A 56 16.50 -13.31 6.73
C GLU A 56 15.84 -12.43 5.66
N LYS A 57 16.47 -12.29 4.49
CA LYS A 57 15.96 -11.49 3.37
C LYS A 57 16.06 -12.24 2.05
N LEU A 58 14.95 -12.32 1.31
CA LEU A 58 14.87 -12.96 0.01
C LEU A 58 14.21 -12.02 -1.01
N HIS A 59 14.97 -11.59 -2.01
CA HIS A 59 14.49 -10.71 -3.07
C HIS A 59 14.63 -11.44 -4.41
N VAL A 60 13.53 -11.61 -5.14
CA VAL A 60 13.50 -12.31 -6.42
C VAL A 60 12.79 -11.44 -7.45
N THR A 61 13.55 -10.94 -8.41
CA THR A 61 13.04 -10.17 -9.55
C THR A 61 13.19 -10.97 -10.83
N ARG A 62 12.11 -11.11 -11.62
CA ARG A 62 12.11 -11.72 -12.96
C ARG A 62 11.36 -10.83 -13.93
N THR A 63 11.89 -10.67 -15.13
CA THR A 63 11.18 -9.98 -16.20
C THR A 63 10.07 -10.88 -16.76
N PRO A 64 8.97 -10.30 -17.26
CA PRO A 64 7.86 -11.06 -17.82
C PRO A 64 8.18 -11.58 -19.22
N GLU A 65 9.12 -10.93 -19.91
CA GLU A 65 9.52 -11.23 -21.28
C GLU A 65 10.65 -12.28 -21.25
N ASN A 66 10.43 -13.38 -21.97
CA ASN A 66 11.38 -14.47 -22.21
C ASN A 66 11.55 -15.51 -21.09
N VAL A 67 10.46 -16.18 -20.72
CA VAL A 67 10.59 -17.58 -20.26
C VAL A 67 10.95 -18.40 -21.50
N LEU A 68 12.24 -18.48 -21.82
CA LEU A 68 12.75 -19.61 -22.61
C LEU A 68 12.48 -20.85 -21.77
N LEU A 69 11.28 -21.41 -21.88
CA LEU A 69 10.90 -22.68 -21.27
C LEU A 69 11.90 -23.71 -21.81
N PRO A 70 12.81 -24.24 -20.99
CA PRO A 70 13.45 -25.48 -21.36
C PRO A 70 12.32 -26.51 -21.24
N SER A 71 11.69 -26.83 -22.36
CA SER A 71 10.47 -27.64 -22.52
C SER A 71 10.57 -29.07 -21.98
N ASN A 72 11.67 -29.42 -21.32
CA ASN A 72 12.02 -30.79 -20.94
C ASN A 72 12.29 -30.97 -19.45
N PHE A 73 12.03 -29.98 -18.58
CA PHE A 73 12.13 -30.23 -17.15
C PHE A 73 10.88 -30.98 -16.67
N PRO A 74 11.03 -32.20 -16.12
CA PRO A 74 9.90 -32.91 -15.52
C PRO A 74 9.39 -32.05 -14.37
N ILE A 75 8.17 -31.54 -14.52
CA ILE A 75 7.44 -30.89 -13.45
C ILE A 75 7.15 -32.01 -12.44
N SER A 76 7.98 -32.13 -11.41
CA SER A 76 7.62 -32.96 -10.27
C SER A 76 6.36 -32.33 -9.67
N PRO A 77 5.23 -33.07 -9.59
CA PRO A 77 3.95 -32.53 -9.14
C PRO A 77 3.96 -32.15 -7.65
N ASP A 78 4.96 -32.60 -6.90
CA ASP A 78 5.10 -32.29 -5.48
C ASP A 78 5.91 -31.01 -5.31
N ILE A 79 5.22 -29.87 -5.26
CA ILE A 79 5.80 -28.62 -4.79
C ILE A 79 6.23 -28.85 -3.34
N LEU A 80 7.54 -29.02 -3.13
CA LEU A 80 8.11 -29.18 -1.80
C LEU A 80 7.95 -27.89 -1.00
N GLU A 81 7.37 -28.00 0.19
CA GLU A 81 7.30 -26.89 1.14
C GLU A 81 8.69 -26.51 1.66
N VAL A 82 9.01 -25.23 1.61
CA VAL A 82 10.28 -24.65 2.02
C VAL A 82 10.03 -23.75 3.23
N HIS A 83 10.42 -24.24 4.41
CA HIS A 83 10.35 -23.49 5.65
C HIS A 83 11.57 -22.56 5.77
N LEU A 84 11.31 -21.25 5.73
CA LEU A 84 12.28 -20.17 5.95
C LEU A 84 11.96 -19.45 7.26
N LEU A 85 12.17 -20.13 8.38
CA LEU A 85 11.71 -19.68 9.71
C LEU A 85 12.31 -18.35 10.19
N ASN A 86 13.47 -17.96 9.66
CA ASN A 86 14.15 -16.71 10.01
C ASN A 86 13.84 -15.56 9.03
N LEU A 87 12.98 -15.79 8.04
CA LEU A 87 12.73 -14.79 7.00
C LEU A 87 11.97 -13.60 7.58
N SER A 88 12.61 -12.44 7.56
CA SER A 88 12.04 -11.16 7.97
C SER A 88 11.51 -10.34 6.79
N GLU A 89 12.05 -10.57 5.59
CA GLU A 89 11.71 -9.80 4.38
C GLU A 89 11.68 -10.71 3.15
N LEU A 90 10.54 -10.72 2.45
CA LEU A 90 10.33 -11.40 1.19
C LEU A 90 9.87 -10.38 0.15
N MET A 91 10.64 -10.22 -0.92
CA MET A 91 10.25 -9.41 -2.07
C MET A 91 10.24 -10.28 -3.33
N ILE A 92 9.10 -10.36 -4.02
CA ILE A 92 8.96 -11.11 -5.29
C ILE A 92 8.42 -10.15 -6.33
N SER A 93 9.13 -9.96 -7.43
CA SER A 93 8.68 -9.16 -8.57
C SER A 93 8.77 -9.99 -9.85
N ALA A 94 7.67 -10.59 -10.30
CA ALA A 94 7.67 -11.55 -11.42
C ALA A 94 6.29 -11.67 -12.07
N SER A 95 6.10 -12.60 -13.02
CA SER A 95 4.76 -12.94 -13.53
C SER A 95 3.87 -13.51 -12.42
N MET A 96 2.55 -13.34 -12.57
CA MET A 96 1.54 -13.85 -11.62
C MET A 96 1.73 -15.34 -11.29
N SER A 97 1.85 -16.21 -12.28
CA SER A 97 2.15 -17.64 -12.12
C SER A 97 3.43 -17.93 -11.32
N VAL A 98 4.50 -17.16 -11.52
CA VAL A 98 5.75 -17.30 -10.74
C VAL A 98 5.53 -16.90 -9.29
N CYS A 99 4.88 -15.75 -9.04
CA CYS A 99 4.55 -15.30 -7.69
C CYS A 99 3.69 -16.34 -6.97
N ALA A 100 2.64 -16.86 -7.63
CA ALA A 100 1.76 -17.88 -7.07
C ALA A 100 2.52 -19.17 -6.72
N THR A 101 3.39 -19.66 -7.62
CA THR A 101 4.20 -20.86 -7.40
C THR A 101 5.18 -20.67 -6.24
N MET A 102 5.86 -19.52 -6.16
CA MET A 102 6.75 -19.22 -5.04
C MET A 102 5.98 -19.18 -3.72
N MET A 103 4.85 -18.47 -3.67
CA MET A 103 4.05 -18.35 -2.45
C MET A 103 3.44 -19.69 -2.01
N GLN A 104 3.14 -20.58 -2.95
CA GLN A 104 2.70 -21.93 -2.63
C GLN A 104 3.81 -22.79 -2.03
N GLY A 105 5.05 -22.64 -2.53
CA GLY A 105 6.19 -23.41 -2.04
C GLY A 105 6.86 -22.87 -0.78
N LEU A 106 6.62 -21.62 -0.40
CA LEU A 106 7.22 -21.01 0.79
C LEU A 106 6.28 -21.11 2.00
N VAL A 107 6.85 -21.44 3.15
CA VAL A 107 6.22 -21.32 4.47
C VAL A 107 6.93 -20.21 5.24
N LEU A 108 6.20 -19.11 5.47
CA LEU A 108 6.72 -17.86 6.02
C LEU A 108 6.39 -17.74 7.52
N PRO A 109 7.29 -17.15 8.34
CA PRO A 109 6.95 -16.82 9.72
C PRO A 109 5.93 -15.68 9.76
N SER A 110 5.14 -15.61 10.84
CA SER A 110 4.10 -14.59 11.01
C SER A 110 4.63 -13.15 11.08
N SER A 111 5.94 -12.97 11.26
CA SER A 111 6.61 -11.66 11.29
C SER A 111 7.29 -11.27 9.98
N CYS A 112 7.17 -12.09 8.93
CA CYS A 112 7.81 -11.81 7.64
C CYS A 112 7.09 -10.66 6.94
N SER A 113 7.82 -9.60 6.59
CA SER A 113 7.36 -8.59 5.63
C SER A 113 7.31 -9.21 4.23
N VAL A 114 6.17 -9.14 3.55
CA VAL A 114 6.02 -9.71 2.19
C VAL A 114 5.65 -8.60 1.21
N VAL A 115 6.42 -8.43 0.15
CA VAL A 115 6.18 -7.51 -0.95
C VAL A 115 6.09 -8.29 -2.26
N ILE A 116 4.92 -8.36 -2.87
CA ILE A 116 4.71 -9.10 -4.12
C ILE A 116 4.33 -8.12 -5.22
N ASN A 117 5.14 -8.01 -6.26
CA ASN A 117 4.89 -7.28 -7.48
C ASN A 117 4.58 -8.26 -8.63
N ALA A 118 3.30 -8.63 -8.79
CA ALA A 118 2.85 -9.62 -9.76
C ALA A 118 2.44 -8.96 -11.09
N GLN A 119 3.22 -9.23 -12.13
CA GLN A 119 3.04 -8.74 -13.49
C GLN A 119 2.05 -9.61 -14.27
N ASN A 120 1.44 -9.05 -15.32
CA ASN A 120 0.53 -9.75 -16.24
C ASN A 120 -0.72 -10.40 -15.59
N ALA A 121 -1.26 -9.83 -14.51
CA ALA A 121 -2.42 -10.38 -13.79
C ALA A 121 -3.75 -10.45 -14.59
N TYR A 122 -3.81 -9.96 -15.84
CA TYR A 122 -5.03 -9.90 -16.65
C TYR A 122 -5.60 -11.28 -17.06
N HIS A 123 -4.78 -12.33 -17.07
CA HIS A 123 -5.13 -13.60 -17.74
C HIS A 123 -5.20 -14.84 -16.82
N GLU A 124 -4.75 -14.77 -15.58
CA GLU A 124 -4.49 -15.97 -14.76
C GLU A 124 -5.36 -16.02 -13.50
N GLY A 125 -6.66 -16.30 -13.68
CA GLY A 125 -7.62 -16.37 -12.55
C GLY A 125 -7.26 -17.45 -11.51
N ARG A 126 -6.65 -18.56 -11.95
CA ARG A 126 -6.19 -19.65 -11.06
C ARG A 126 -5.02 -19.20 -10.19
N ASP A 127 -3.99 -18.62 -10.78
CA ASP A 127 -2.77 -18.21 -10.07
C ASP A 127 -3.05 -17.03 -9.14
N LEU A 128 -3.87 -16.07 -9.57
CA LEU A 128 -4.40 -15.05 -8.69
C LEU A 128 -5.12 -15.68 -7.50
N THR A 129 -6.01 -16.65 -7.72
CA THR A 129 -6.72 -17.32 -6.61
C THR A 129 -5.77 -18.01 -5.64
N ILE A 130 -4.72 -18.67 -6.14
CA ILE A 130 -3.68 -19.30 -5.30
C ILE A 130 -2.95 -18.23 -4.48
N LEU A 131 -2.52 -17.15 -5.13
CA LEU A 131 -1.80 -16.05 -4.50
C LEU A 131 -2.65 -15.39 -3.41
N LEU A 132 -3.90 -15.05 -3.74
CA LEU A 132 -4.85 -14.47 -2.79
C LEU A 132 -5.08 -15.41 -1.61
N ARG A 133 -5.34 -16.70 -1.84
CA ARG A 133 -5.49 -17.69 -0.75
C ARG A 133 -4.26 -17.73 0.16
N ARG A 134 -3.04 -17.70 -0.39
CA ARG A 134 -1.82 -17.68 0.44
C ARG A 134 -1.66 -16.39 1.22
N MET A 135 -1.99 -15.24 0.62
CA MET A 135 -2.04 -13.97 1.34
C MET A 135 -3.06 -14.01 2.47
N GLN A 136 -4.23 -14.63 2.26
CA GLN A 136 -5.26 -14.81 3.29
C GLN A 136 -4.75 -15.69 4.45
N GLU A 137 -4.04 -16.79 4.15
CA GLU A 137 -3.42 -17.64 5.16
C GLU A 137 -2.33 -16.91 5.96
N ILE A 138 -1.54 -16.05 5.31
CA ILE A 138 -0.52 -15.23 6.01
C ILE A 138 -1.19 -14.20 6.90
N LEU A 139 -2.21 -13.50 6.39
CA LEU A 139 -2.94 -12.48 7.13
C LEU A 139 -3.67 -13.05 8.35
N SER A 140 -4.24 -14.26 8.26
CA SER A 140 -4.96 -14.88 9.38
C SER A 140 -4.09 -15.25 10.58
N ILE A 141 -2.79 -15.45 10.36
CA ILE A 141 -1.79 -15.73 11.41
C ILE A 141 -0.93 -14.50 11.75
N TRP A 142 -1.06 -13.43 10.96
CA TRP A 142 -0.32 -12.19 11.18
C TRP A 142 -0.79 -11.55 12.47
N LYS A 143 0.14 -11.29 13.38
CA LYS A 143 -0.14 -10.57 14.61
C LYS A 143 0.17 -9.11 14.35
N CYS A 144 -0.71 -8.17 14.71
CA CYS A 144 -0.37 -6.74 14.73
C CYS A 144 0.61 -6.44 15.86
N ASP A 145 1.83 -6.96 15.78
CA ASP A 145 2.93 -6.39 16.53
C ASP A 145 3.50 -5.26 15.66
N PRO A 146 3.58 -4.02 16.18
CA PRO A 146 4.08 -2.86 15.44
C PRO A 146 5.48 -3.08 14.82
N LEU A 147 6.24 -4.07 15.28
CA LEU A 147 7.56 -4.44 14.77
C LEU A 147 7.54 -5.57 13.72
N THR A 148 6.40 -6.21 13.47
CA THR A 148 6.31 -7.48 12.68
C THR A 148 6.18 -7.34 11.16
N GLY A 149 6.68 -6.23 10.61
CA GLY A 149 6.95 -6.08 9.18
C GLY A 149 5.81 -5.52 8.34
N ARG A 150 6.12 -5.17 7.08
CA ARG A 150 5.20 -4.58 6.10
C ARG A 150 4.63 -5.67 5.19
N GLN A 151 3.31 -5.73 5.02
CA GLN A 151 2.71 -6.53 3.94
C GLN A 151 2.37 -5.62 2.78
N SER A 152 2.78 -5.98 1.56
CA SER A 152 2.42 -5.26 0.36
C SER A 152 2.17 -6.21 -0.81
N LEU A 153 1.04 -6.03 -1.47
CA LEU A 153 0.70 -6.74 -2.70
C LEU A 153 0.46 -5.68 -3.77
N LEU A 154 1.41 -5.57 -4.69
CA LEU A 154 1.34 -4.81 -5.91
C LEU A 154 0.99 -5.75 -7.07
N LEU A 155 -0.16 -5.54 -7.68
CA LEU A 155 -0.57 -6.28 -8.88
C LEU A 155 -0.35 -5.37 -10.08
N SER A 156 0.78 -5.48 -10.78
CA SER A 156 1.22 -4.47 -11.78
C SER A 156 0.22 -4.28 -12.92
N ALA A 157 -0.53 -5.32 -13.29
CA ALA A 157 -1.59 -5.22 -14.29
C ALA A 157 -2.79 -4.39 -13.82
N SER A 158 -3.08 -4.39 -12.52
CA SER A 158 -4.20 -3.69 -11.94
C SER A 158 -3.78 -2.46 -11.14
N GLU A 159 -2.50 -2.13 -11.03
CA GLU A 159 -1.93 -1.11 -10.12
C GLU A 159 -2.44 -1.13 -8.67
N ILE A 160 -2.98 -2.27 -8.22
CA ILE A 160 -3.52 -2.36 -6.87
C ILE A 160 -2.34 -2.51 -5.93
N ILE A 161 -2.19 -1.55 -5.02
CA ILE A 161 -1.11 -1.49 -4.03
C ILE A 161 -1.69 -1.73 -2.64
N TYR A 162 -1.98 -2.98 -2.30
CA TYR A 162 -2.25 -3.28 -0.90
C TYR A 162 -0.99 -2.94 -0.09
N THR A 163 -1.11 -2.12 0.95
CA THR A 163 -0.03 -1.92 1.93
C THR A 163 -0.59 -2.00 3.34
N LEU A 164 0.14 -2.68 4.19
CA LEU A 164 -0.10 -2.78 5.61
C LEU A 164 1.21 -2.47 6.30
N GLN A 165 1.24 -1.41 7.11
CA GLN A 165 2.45 -0.96 7.79
C GLN A 165 2.19 -0.83 9.29
N GLY A 166 3.23 -1.00 10.11
CA GLY A 166 3.22 -0.66 11.52
C GLY A 166 3.31 0.86 11.75
N PRO A 167 3.45 1.31 13.01
CA PRO A 167 3.57 2.73 13.34
C PRO A 167 4.76 3.34 12.62
N ARG A 168 4.65 4.58 12.17
CA ARG A 168 5.80 5.33 11.68
C ARG A 168 6.47 6.05 12.85
N GLU A 169 7.80 5.96 12.94
CA GLU A 169 8.60 6.66 13.95
C GLU A 169 8.79 8.16 13.63
N ASP A 170 8.09 8.72 12.65
CA ASP A 170 8.34 10.06 12.11
C ASP A 170 7.91 11.21 13.02
N GLY A 171 7.61 10.94 14.30
CA GLY A 171 7.49 11.92 15.39
C GLY A 171 6.32 12.91 15.27
N ARG A 172 5.60 12.90 14.15
CA ARG A 172 4.42 13.75 13.89
C ARG A 172 3.11 13.12 14.35
N CYS A 173 3.07 11.81 14.50
CA CYS A 173 1.95 11.12 15.12
C CYS A 173 2.28 10.84 16.59
N HIS A 174 1.67 11.60 17.51
CA HIS A 174 1.69 11.33 18.96
C HIS A 174 0.92 10.06 19.35
N ARG A 175 0.71 9.15 18.41
CA ARG A 175 -0.11 7.96 18.58
C ARG A 175 0.80 6.75 18.45
N ASP A 176 0.89 5.96 19.51
CA ASP A 176 1.56 4.65 19.58
C ASP A 176 0.85 3.60 18.69
N HIS A 177 0.32 3.99 17.53
CA HIS A 177 -0.65 3.21 16.78
C HIS A 177 -0.08 2.77 15.42
N PRO A 178 -0.35 1.52 14.99
CA PRO A 178 0.05 1.02 13.69
C PRO A 178 -0.66 1.79 12.57
N TYR A 179 0.12 2.39 11.67
CA TYR A 179 -0.39 3.14 10.52
C TYR A 179 -0.67 2.21 9.33
N ILE A 180 -1.94 1.93 9.08
CA ILE A 180 -2.35 0.91 8.11
C ILE A 180 -2.90 1.59 6.84
N SER A 181 -2.04 1.87 5.87
CA SER A 181 -2.46 2.49 4.61
C SER A 181 -2.83 1.46 3.54
N LEU A 182 -4.11 1.14 3.40
CA LEU A 182 -4.61 0.40 2.24
C LEU A 182 -4.74 1.29 1.00
N ALA A 183 -3.65 1.42 0.24
CA ALA A 183 -3.69 2.06 -1.07
C ALA A 183 -4.40 1.18 -2.10
N LEU A 184 -5.19 1.74 -3.01
CA LEU A 184 -5.83 0.98 -4.09
C LEU A 184 -5.82 1.86 -5.34
N SER A 185 -4.85 1.66 -6.23
CA SER A 185 -4.88 2.25 -7.57
C SER A 185 -5.43 1.20 -8.55
N TRP A 186 -6.13 1.64 -9.61
CA TRP A 186 -6.56 0.75 -10.68
C TRP A 186 -6.55 1.43 -12.04
N HIS A 187 -6.21 0.67 -13.08
CA HIS A 187 -6.33 1.16 -14.46
C HIS A 187 -7.72 0.87 -15.04
N LYS A 188 -8.26 1.83 -15.79
CA LYS A 188 -9.61 1.90 -16.41
C LYS A 188 -10.08 0.68 -17.24
N ARG A 189 -9.23 -0.32 -17.49
CA ARG A 189 -9.48 -1.41 -18.48
C ARG A 189 -9.69 -2.80 -17.87
N GLN A 190 -9.79 -2.95 -16.55
CA GLN A 190 -9.92 -4.28 -15.94
C GLN A 190 -11.35 -4.67 -15.55
N THR A 191 -11.80 -5.80 -16.07
CA THR A 191 -13.16 -6.32 -15.93
C THR A 191 -13.37 -7.27 -14.75
N LYS A 192 -12.36 -7.52 -13.90
CA LYS A 192 -12.44 -8.57 -12.85
C LYS A 192 -11.89 -8.17 -11.48
N VAL A 193 -12.13 -6.93 -11.06
CA VAL A 193 -11.76 -6.42 -9.72
C VAL A 193 -12.50 -7.16 -8.58
N GLU A 194 -13.62 -7.82 -8.88
CA GLU A 194 -14.45 -8.54 -7.92
C GLU A 194 -13.69 -9.58 -7.08
N THR A 195 -12.63 -10.19 -7.62
CA THR A 195 -11.85 -11.19 -6.87
C THR A 195 -11.01 -10.56 -5.77
N LEU A 196 -10.56 -9.32 -5.96
CA LEU A 196 -9.81 -8.56 -4.96
C LEU A 196 -10.69 -8.09 -3.82
N TYR A 197 -11.99 -7.93 -4.08
CA TYR A 197 -12.97 -7.64 -3.02
C TYR A 197 -13.02 -8.74 -1.96
N LYS A 198 -12.61 -9.98 -2.30
CA LYS A 198 -12.53 -11.09 -1.34
C LYS A 198 -11.35 -10.98 -0.38
N LEU A 199 -10.33 -10.17 -0.66
CA LEU A 199 -9.27 -9.90 0.31
C LEU A 199 -9.74 -8.96 1.42
N PHE A 200 -10.61 -8.01 1.09
CA PHE A 200 -10.96 -6.91 1.99
C PHE A 200 -11.58 -7.34 3.32
N PRO A 201 -12.55 -8.27 3.37
CA PRO A 201 -13.05 -8.76 4.65
C PRO A 201 -11.96 -9.41 5.51
N LEU A 202 -10.97 -10.05 4.90
CA LEU A 202 -9.91 -10.75 5.62
C LEU A 202 -8.86 -9.79 6.16
N VAL A 203 -8.59 -8.72 5.41
CA VAL A 203 -7.83 -7.57 5.89
C VAL A 203 -8.52 -6.97 7.11
N ALA A 204 -9.82 -6.69 7.02
CA ALA A 204 -10.59 -6.16 8.14
C ALA A 204 -10.62 -7.11 9.35
N TYR A 205 -10.77 -8.42 9.10
CA TYR A 205 -10.72 -9.47 10.12
C TYR A 205 -9.35 -9.59 10.77
N THR A 206 -8.26 -9.38 10.02
CA THR A 206 -6.91 -9.38 10.62
C THR A 206 -6.81 -8.34 11.73
N PHE A 207 -7.50 -7.21 11.59
CA PHE A 207 -7.54 -6.15 12.59
C PHE A 207 -8.49 -6.39 13.77
N SER A 208 -9.44 -7.33 13.67
CA SER A 208 -10.33 -7.61 14.80
C SER A 208 -9.61 -8.29 15.97
N PHE A 209 -8.45 -8.90 15.72
CA PHE A 209 -7.59 -9.52 16.74
C PHE A 209 -6.46 -8.62 17.22
N CYS A 210 -6.31 -7.44 16.61
CA CYS A 210 -5.25 -6.53 16.96
C CYS A 210 -5.66 -5.74 18.21
N LEU A 211 -4.83 -5.84 19.26
CA LEU A 211 -5.01 -5.05 20.48
C LEU A 211 -4.97 -3.53 20.21
N MET A 212 -4.32 -3.14 19.10
CA MET A 212 -4.28 -1.78 18.59
C MET A 212 -4.73 -1.79 17.13
N ALA A 213 -5.79 -1.04 16.83
CA ALA A 213 -6.48 -1.08 15.56
C ALA A 213 -6.01 0.04 14.62
N PRO A 214 -6.22 -0.10 13.29
CA PRO A 214 -5.87 0.92 12.30
C PRO A 214 -6.58 2.24 12.59
N ASP A 215 -5.82 3.33 12.64
CA ASP A 215 -6.32 4.69 12.83
C ASP A 215 -6.68 5.38 11.50
N ALA A 216 -5.95 5.10 10.43
CA ALA A 216 -6.14 5.69 9.11
C ALA A 216 -6.41 4.66 8.00
N LEU A 217 -7.20 5.06 7.00
CA LEU A 217 -7.44 4.30 5.77
C LEU A 217 -7.25 5.22 4.55
N GLY A 218 -6.16 5.03 3.80
CA GLY A 218 -5.80 5.90 2.67
C GLY A 218 -6.06 5.27 1.30
N LEU A 219 -7.09 5.74 0.59
CA LEU A 219 -7.39 5.34 -0.79
C LEU A 219 -6.65 6.22 -1.80
N LEU A 220 -5.75 5.61 -2.56
CA LEU A 220 -4.91 6.29 -3.54
C LEU A 220 -5.32 5.92 -4.97
N VAL A 221 -5.98 6.83 -5.67
CA VAL A 221 -6.22 6.72 -7.11
C VAL A 221 -5.10 7.44 -7.84
N SER A 222 -4.38 6.74 -8.71
CA SER A 222 -3.33 7.36 -9.51
C SER A 222 -3.89 8.50 -10.37
N ALA A 223 -3.25 9.67 -10.32
CA ALA A 223 -3.65 10.87 -11.06
C ALA A 223 -3.67 10.66 -12.59
N ASP A 224 -2.87 9.70 -13.07
CA ASP A 224 -2.76 9.37 -14.50
C ASP A 224 -3.91 8.49 -15.00
N VAL A 225 -4.76 7.99 -14.09
CA VAL A 225 -5.93 7.20 -14.48
C VAL A 225 -7.18 8.08 -14.39
N PRO A 226 -7.82 8.43 -15.52
CA PRO A 226 -9.14 9.04 -15.46
C PRO A 226 -10.11 7.96 -15.01
N CYS A 227 -10.24 7.66 -13.71
CA CYS A 227 -11.13 6.61 -13.25
C CYS A 227 -12.59 7.03 -13.30
N ASP A 228 -13.46 6.10 -13.69
CA ASP A 228 -14.86 6.17 -13.32
C ASP A 228 -14.96 5.82 -11.83
N VAL A 229 -15.26 6.83 -11.00
CA VAL A 229 -15.32 6.74 -9.53
C VAL A 229 -16.39 5.75 -9.04
N THR A 230 -17.22 5.24 -9.96
CA THR A 230 -18.25 4.23 -9.68
C THR A 230 -17.65 2.99 -9.02
N HIS A 231 -16.48 2.55 -9.49
CA HIS A 231 -15.83 1.35 -8.98
C HIS A 231 -15.15 1.56 -7.61
N THR A 232 -14.60 2.75 -7.33
CA THR A 232 -13.93 3.07 -6.05
C THR A 232 -14.87 2.92 -4.86
N PHE A 233 -16.03 3.57 -4.91
CA PHE A 233 -16.95 3.60 -3.78
C PHE A 233 -17.73 2.30 -3.60
N ILE A 234 -17.99 1.55 -4.68
CA ILE A 234 -18.55 0.19 -4.60
C ILE A 234 -17.57 -0.75 -3.90
N THR A 235 -16.27 -0.56 -4.13
CA THR A 235 -15.20 -1.32 -3.47
C THR A 235 -15.08 -1.01 -1.98
N PHE A 236 -15.38 0.23 -1.60
CA PHE A 236 -15.17 0.74 -0.25
C PHE A 236 -16.33 0.45 0.72
N GLU A 237 -17.57 0.42 0.21
CA GLU A 237 -18.75 0.18 1.03
C GLU A 237 -18.66 -1.14 1.85
N PRO A 238 -18.17 -2.27 1.29
CA PRO A 238 -17.93 -3.50 2.05
C PRO A 238 -16.83 -3.39 3.12
N LEU A 239 -15.77 -2.60 2.91
CA LEU A 239 -14.70 -2.43 3.92
C LEU A 239 -15.21 -1.71 5.17
N LEU A 240 -16.09 -0.75 4.97
CA LEU A 240 -16.64 0.09 6.02
C LEU A 240 -17.85 -0.52 6.72
N ARG A 241 -18.43 -1.55 6.11
CA ARG A 241 -19.60 -2.30 6.60
C ARG A 241 -19.31 -3.80 6.69
N ALA A 242 -18.04 -4.20 6.81
CA ALA A 242 -17.65 -5.59 6.61
C ALA A 242 -18.51 -6.50 7.48
N ARG A 243 -19.34 -7.34 6.86
CA ARG A 243 -20.13 -8.34 7.58
C ARG A 243 -19.26 -9.55 7.85
N ASN A 244 -19.23 -10.01 9.09
CA ASN A 244 -18.71 -11.35 9.37
C ASN A 244 -19.63 -12.41 8.76
N ALA A 245 -19.09 -13.62 8.59
CA ALA A 245 -19.85 -14.79 8.16
C ALA A 245 -21.04 -15.11 9.10
N ASP A 246 -21.01 -14.62 10.34
CA ASP A 246 -22.05 -14.76 11.36
C ASP A 246 -23.08 -13.61 11.36
N ASP A 247 -23.16 -12.81 10.28
CA ASP A 247 -24.11 -11.70 10.07
C ASP A 247 -23.97 -10.50 11.04
N ASP A 248 -22.98 -10.53 11.93
CA ASP A 248 -22.55 -9.36 12.69
C ASP A 248 -21.76 -8.40 11.78
N ASP A 249 -22.21 -7.15 11.68
CA ASP A 249 -21.48 -6.09 11.00
C ASP A 249 -20.17 -5.83 11.78
N VAL A 250 -19.04 -6.37 11.32
CA VAL A 250 -17.68 -6.00 11.77
C VAL A 250 -17.32 -4.67 11.15
N VAL A 251 -17.70 -3.62 11.85
CA VAL A 251 -17.16 -2.30 11.59
C VAL A 251 -15.73 -2.29 12.11
N LEU A 252 -14.76 -1.84 11.30
CA LEU A 252 -13.42 -1.52 11.80
C LEU A 252 -13.57 -0.54 12.96
N PRO A 253 -13.47 -0.96 14.23
CA PRO A 253 -14.08 -0.23 15.34
C PRO A 253 -13.39 1.10 15.64
N TYR A 254 -12.17 1.27 15.12
CA TYR A 254 -11.27 2.37 15.47
C TYR A 254 -10.73 3.12 14.25
N MET A 255 -11.22 2.82 13.04
CA MET A 255 -10.89 3.62 11.86
C MET A 255 -11.46 5.03 12.05
N GLY A 256 -10.58 5.96 12.40
CA GLY A 256 -10.92 7.36 12.67
C GLY A 256 -10.78 8.21 11.42
N ASP A 257 -9.84 7.89 10.54
CA ASP A 257 -9.43 8.81 9.48
C ASP A 257 -9.57 8.15 8.10
N ILE A 258 -10.11 8.88 7.13
CA ILE A 258 -10.25 8.44 5.74
C ILE A 258 -9.54 9.43 4.83
N THR A 259 -8.58 8.97 4.04
CA THR A 259 -7.95 9.80 3.01
C THR A 259 -8.40 9.36 1.62
N PHE A 260 -8.94 10.28 0.83
CA PHE A 260 -9.20 10.13 -0.59
C PHE A 260 -8.12 10.88 -1.36
N ALA A 261 -7.32 10.19 -2.16
CA ALA A 261 -6.28 10.81 -2.96
C ALA A 261 -6.54 10.61 -4.46
N GLY A 262 -6.49 11.69 -5.26
CA GLY A 262 -6.61 11.67 -6.72
C GLY A 262 -8.01 11.31 -7.24
N VAL A 263 -9.06 11.41 -6.43
CA VAL A 263 -10.42 11.01 -6.80
C VAL A 263 -11.14 12.13 -7.57
N ASN A 264 -11.74 11.80 -8.73
CA ASN A 264 -12.53 12.76 -9.52
C ASN A 264 -14.04 12.66 -9.23
N PHE A 265 -14.55 13.56 -8.42
CA PHE A 265 -15.98 13.64 -8.08
C PHE A 265 -16.86 14.31 -9.16
N ALA A 266 -16.33 14.87 -10.26
CA ALA A 266 -17.08 15.73 -11.18
C ALA A 266 -18.34 15.10 -11.82
N ASP A 267 -18.25 13.87 -12.34
CA ASP A 267 -19.31 13.30 -13.20
C ASP A 267 -20.46 12.63 -12.43
N ASP A 268 -20.28 12.33 -11.13
CA ASP A 268 -21.25 11.60 -10.31
C ASP A 268 -21.21 12.02 -8.81
N ALA A 269 -20.74 13.25 -8.53
CA ALA A 269 -20.50 13.81 -7.19
C ALA A 269 -21.59 13.44 -6.19
N ARG A 270 -22.85 13.69 -6.56
CA ARG A 270 -24.02 13.49 -5.70
C ARG A 270 -24.22 12.05 -5.27
N ARG A 271 -23.87 11.06 -6.10
CA ARG A 271 -24.04 9.64 -5.75
C ARG A 271 -22.97 9.21 -4.73
N TYR A 272 -21.72 9.61 -4.94
CA TYR A 272 -20.62 9.30 -4.04
C TYR A 272 -20.73 10.03 -2.72
N TRP A 273 -21.09 11.31 -2.76
CA TRP A 273 -21.35 12.09 -1.57
C TRP A 273 -22.45 11.42 -0.73
N ARG A 274 -23.58 11.03 -1.34
CA ARG A 274 -24.63 10.28 -0.64
C ARG A 274 -24.13 8.97 -0.03
N ARG A 275 -23.19 8.26 -0.66
CA ARG A 275 -22.59 7.05 -0.09
C ARG A 275 -21.68 7.36 1.09
N LEU A 276 -20.77 8.33 0.96
CA LEU A 276 -19.91 8.80 2.05
C LEU A 276 -20.76 9.23 3.25
N LEU A 277 -21.79 10.05 3.05
CA LEU A 277 -22.72 10.47 4.11
C LEU A 277 -23.42 9.27 4.76
N LYS A 278 -23.83 8.25 3.99
CA LYS A 278 -24.41 7.01 4.54
C LYS A 278 -23.42 6.24 5.40
N ILE A 279 -22.15 6.22 5.01
CA ILE A 279 -21.06 5.59 5.75
C ILE A 279 -20.82 6.33 7.07
N LEU A 280 -20.63 7.65 7.01
CA LEU A 280 -20.42 8.49 8.19
C LEU A 280 -21.56 8.33 9.19
N LYS A 281 -22.82 8.43 8.72
CA LYS A 281 -24.02 8.18 9.52
C LYS A 281 -24.11 6.76 10.10
N PHE A 282 -23.67 5.76 9.34
CA PHE A 282 -23.66 4.38 9.82
C PHE A 282 -22.64 4.22 10.96
N ARG A 283 -21.42 4.73 10.75
CA ARG A 283 -20.32 4.68 11.71
C ARG A 283 -20.60 5.43 13.01
N GLU A 284 -21.20 6.60 12.91
CA GLU A 284 -21.71 7.35 14.06
C GLU A 284 -22.73 6.52 14.86
N ARG A 285 -23.69 5.87 14.20
CA ARG A 285 -24.72 5.06 14.86
C ARG A 285 -24.18 3.82 15.58
N VAL A 286 -23.10 3.20 15.06
CA VAL A 286 -22.48 2.03 15.70
C VAL A 286 -21.47 2.40 16.78
N GLY A 287 -21.27 3.70 17.07
CA GLY A 287 -20.34 4.17 18.11
C GLY A 287 -18.87 4.22 17.68
N SER A 288 -18.59 4.16 16.37
CA SER A 288 -17.25 4.21 15.80
C SER A 288 -17.15 5.33 14.76
N PRO A 289 -17.36 6.60 15.13
CA PRO A 289 -17.40 7.71 14.19
C PRO A 289 -16.08 7.89 13.45
N ILE A 290 -16.17 8.45 12.24
CA ILE A 290 -14.99 9.00 11.55
C ILE A 290 -14.70 10.37 12.17
N HIS A 291 -13.45 10.63 12.48
CA HIS A 291 -12.97 11.90 13.00
C HIS A 291 -12.43 12.79 11.89
N GLU A 292 -11.78 12.22 10.87
CA GLU A 292 -11.14 12.99 9.80
C GLU A 292 -11.44 12.41 8.41
N VAL A 293 -11.67 13.30 7.44
CA VAL A 293 -11.70 12.97 6.01
C VAL A 293 -10.79 13.94 5.26
N ASP A 294 -9.73 13.44 4.65
CA ASP A 294 -8.79 14.25 3.86
C ASP A 294 -8.97 13.98 2.36
N PHE A 295 -9.13 15.05 1.57
CA PHE A 295 -9.22 15.00 0.13
C PHE A 295 -7.93 15.54 -0.49
N VAL A 296 -7.01 14.64 -0.86
CA VAL A 296 -5.70 14.96 -1.44
C VAL A 296 -5.80 14.93 -2.97
N HIS A 297 -5.55 16.05 -3.63
CA HIS A 297 -5.57 16.18 -5.10
C HIS A 297 -6.88 15.67 -5.74
N CYS A 298 -8.00 15.73 -5.02
CA CYS A 298 -9.30 15.37 -5.56
C CYS A 298 -9.86 16.51 -6.42
N VAL A 299 -10.62 16.16 -7.46
CA VAL A 299 -11.24 17.12 -8.40
C VAL A 299 -12.76 17.00 -8.30
N GLY A 300 -13.51 18.09 -8.49
CA GLY A 300 -14.99 18.11 -8.49
C GLY A 300 -15.60 19.06 -7.46
N GLU A 301 -16.94 19.14 -7.42
CA GLU A 301 -17.69 19.98 -6.48
C GLU A 301 -17.59 19.44 -5.04
N LEU A 302 -16.53 19.82 -4.33
CA LEU A 302 -16.35 19.55 -2.89
C LEU A 302 -17.04 20.58 -1.99
N GLU A 303 -17.88 21.45 -2.55
CA GLU A 303 -18.59 22.52 -1.83
C GLU A 303 -19.50 21.97 -0.71
N GLN A 304 -19.97 20.73 -0.86
CA GLN A 304 -20.77 20.03 0.16
C GLN A 304 -19.94 19.55 1.38
N ARG A 305 -18.66 19.92 1.48
CA ARG A 305 -17.79 19.60 2.63
C ARG A 305 -18.26 20.21 3.94
N GLU A 306 -18.77 21.45 3.92
CA GLU A 306 -19.28 22.14 5.12
C GLU A 306 -20.52 21.45 5.70
N ASP A 307 -21.27 20.73 4.86
CA ASP A 307 -22.38 19.89 5.30
C ASP A 307 -21.89 18.62 6.02
N ILE A 308 -20.73 18.08 5.66
CA ILE A 308 -20.15 16.90 6.34
C ILE A 308 -19.72 17.28 7.75
N GLU A 309 -18.90 18.33 7.88
CA GLU A 309 -18.36 18.75 9.16
C GLU A 309 -19.47 19.09 10.15
N ARG A 310 -20.44 19.90 9.71
CA ARG A 310 -21.56 20.35 10.53
C ARG A 310 -22.51 19.21 10.93
N ARG A 311 -22.73 18.22 10.06
CA ARG A 311 -23.70 17.14 10.32
C ARG A 311 -23.13 15.98 11.14
N PHE A 312 -21.84 15.69 10.98
CA PHE A 312 -21.23 14.48 11.54
C PHE A 312 -20.09 14.77 12.52
N GLY A 313 -19.71 16.04 12.71
CA GLY A 313 -18.58 16.41 13.58
C GLY A 313 -17.23 15.88 13.07
N VAL A 314 -17.13 15.64 11.77
CA VAL A 314 -15.94 15.13 11.08
C VAL A 314 -15.10 16.32 10.63
N MET A 315 -13.78 16.30 10.86
CA MET A 315 -12.84 17.27 10.30
C MET A 315 -12.61 16.98 8.82
N VAL A 316 -12.81 17.96 7.93
CA VAL A 316 -12.57 17.77 6.50
C VAL A 316 -11.34 18.56 6.05
N LYS A 317 -10.28 17.85 5.65
CA LYS A 317 -9.05 18.43 5.09
C LYS A 317 -9.04 18.37 3.58
N ILE A 318 -8.31 19.29 2.97
CA ILE A 318 -8.02 19.28 1.53
C ILE A 318 -6.52 19.46 1.35
N ASN A 319 -5.88 18.49 0.71
CA ASN A 319 -4.42 18.43 0.59
C ASN A 319 -3.70 18.52 1.94
N GLY A 320 -4.30 17.95 3.00
CA GLY A 320 -3.73 18.01 4.35
C GLY A 320 -3.82 19.37 5.05
N GLU A 321 -4.46 20.38 4.45
CA GLU A 321 -4.63 21.71 5.06
C GLU A 321 -5.94 21.79 5.86
N ASP A 322 -5.82 22.18 7.14
CA ASP A 322 -6.94 22.51 8.01
C ASP A 322 -7.46 23.91 7.66
N ARG A 323 -8.71 23.99 7.20
CA ARG A 323 -9.34 25.25 6.82
C ARG A 323 -9.50 26.23 7.99
N SER A 324 -9.34 25.78 9.24
CA SER A 324 -9.51 26.62 10.43
C SER A 324 -8.52 27.78 10.53
N THR A 325 -7.53 27.87 9.63
CA THR A 325 -6.52 28.93 9.63
C THR A 325 -6.74 30.03 8.58
N CYS A 326 -7.73 29.92 7.69
CA CYS A 326 -7.83 30.82 6.53
C CYS A 326 -8.95 31.89 6.57
N THR A 327 -9.71 32.03 7.67
CA THR A 327 -10.86 32.97 7.74
C THR A 327 -10.84 33.94 8.92
N SER A 328 -9.66 34.36 9.36
CA SER A 328 -9.54 35.55 10.22
C SER A 328 -8.46 36.51 9.71
N GLY A 329 -8.45 36.73 8.38
CA GLY A 329 -7.84 37.89 7.78
C GLY A 329 -8.85 39.04 7.75
N ASP A 330 -9.45 39.36 8.89
CA ASP A 330 -9.91 40.71 9.14
C ASP A 330 -8.64 41.55 9.30
N SER A 331 -8.01 41.89 8.18
CA SER A 331 -7.10 43.02 8.11
C SER A 331 -7.94 44.30 8.14
N ASP A 332 -8.60 44.51 9.27
CA ASP A 332 -9.08 45.81 9.72
C ASP A 332 -7.87 46.53 10.35
N GLU A 333 -6.96 47.02 9.52
CA GLU A 333 -6.14 48.19 9.87
C GLU A 333 -6.52 49.27 8.84
N SER A 334 -7.67 49.91 9.10
CA SER A 334 -7.73 51.26 9.65
C SER A 334 -7.19 52.29 8.67
N ASP A 335 -8.14 52.88 7.94
CA ASP A 335 -8.08 54.23 7.41
C ASP A 335 -7.50 55.17 8.48
N SER A 336 -6.19 55.44 8.39
CA SER A 336 -5.55 56.52 9.13
C SER A 336 -5.57 57.74 8.23
N ASP A 337 -6.41 58.68 8.64
CA ASP A 337 -6.62 59.99 8.06
C ASP A 337 -5.30 60.71 7.73
N GLY A 338 -5.36 61.48 6.65
CA GLY A 338 -4.22 62.19 6.09
C GLY A 338 -3.66 63.31 6.96
N GLU A 339 -2.35 63.51 6.82
CA GLU A 339 -1.72 64.81 7.03
C GLU A 339 -0.70 65.06 5.90
N ASP A 340 -0.84 66.25 5.33
CA ASP A 340 0.05 66.86 4.35
C ASP A 340 1.50 66.90 4.81
N SER A 341 2.44 66.63 3.90
CA SER A 341 3.83 67.09 4.04
C SER A 341 4.49 67.22 2.67
N ASP A 342 4.25 68.37 2.05
CA ASP A 342 5.17 68.98 1.09
C ASP A 342 6.58 69.08 1.68
N TYR A 343 7.54 68.39 1.09
CA TYR A 343 8.95 68.80 1.17
C TYR A 343 9.57 68.80 -0.23
N THR A 344 9.56 69.99 -0.82
CA THR A 344 10.50 70.44 -1.84
C THR A 344 11.87 70.61 -1.18
N VAL A 345 12.89 69.85 -1.60
CA VAL A 345 14.30 70.23 -1.41
C VAL A 345 15.11 69.97 -2.69
N GLN A 346 15.28 71.09 -3.40
CA GLN A 346 16.40 71.57 -4.23
C GLN A 346 17.52 70.62 -4.67
N ALA A 347 17.80 70.71 -5.97
CA ALA A 347 19.05 70.31 -6.62
C ALA A 347 20.23 71.24 -6.24
N LEU A 348 21.43 70.65 -6.15
CA LEU A 348 22.75 71.28 -6.32
C LEU A 348 23.56 70.31 -7.20
N SER A 349 23.73 70.58 -8.50
CA SER A 349 24.84 71.33 -9.11
C SER A 349 26.22 70.71 -8.88
N ASP A 350 26.77 70.17 -9.97
CA ASP A 350 28.17 70.13 -10.45
C ASP A 350 29.27 69.55 -9.55
N VAL A 351 30.07 68.64 -10.13
CA VAL A 351 31.55 68.79 -10.31
C VAL A 351 32.02 67.74 -11.33
N GLU A 352 32.51 68.21 -12.48
CA GLU A 352 33.42 67.52 -13.40
C GLU A 352 34.88 67.52 -12.84
N ASP A 353 35.73 66.71 -13.47
CA ASP A 353 37.21 66.65 -13.40
C ASP A 353 37.84 65.65 -12.39
N PHE A 354 38.28 64.49 -12.90
CA PHE A 354 39.66 64.26 -13.42
C PHE A 354 39.76 63.00 -14.27
#